data_AF-A0A8T4CMZ1-F1
#
_entry.id   AF-A0A8T4CMZ1-F1
#
_cell.length_a   1.000
_cell.length_b   1.000
_cell.length_c   1.000
_cell.angle_alpha   90.00
_cell.angle_beta   90.00
_cell.angle_gamma   90.00
#
_symmetry.space_group_name_H-M   'P 1'
#
loop_
_entity.id
_entity.type
_entity.pdbx_description
1 polymer ?
#
loop_
_entity_poly.entity_id
_entity_poly.type
_entity_poly.pdbx_seq_one_letter_code
_entity_poly.pdbx_strand_id
1 'polypeptide(L)'
;LRPEHITIKGDTLHFDFLGKDCVKWEKTVKAPPAVIRNVEHYIKNSKEHLFEGVDSKKVSRFLSEKMLGLTAKVFRTWRCTKTVKEELAKSGATKEDPVYVKTFHAKMANLKVAEVANHKRKIPPNFDDRLAKKEAKLKEMEAQLEHKKTEGKKTASLETRIEKARLDIDLTRCTKEYNLGTSLKSYIDPMAYVKWARKVDFDLEKFYPATLRKKFSWALQGKKAEAETERATA
;
A
#
# COMPACT_ATOMS: atom_id res chain seq x y z
N LEU A 1 11.44 -16.97 14.52
CA LEU A 1 11.00 -16.23 15.73
C LEU A 1 11.61 -16.93 16.92
N ARG A 2 12.02 -16.17 17.92
CA ARG A 2 12.56 -16.67 19.19
C ARG A 2 11.66 -16.23 20.34
N PRO A 3 11.74 -16.85 21.53
CA PRO A 3 10.86 -16.53 22.64
C PRO A 3 10.86 -15.06 23.03
N GLU A 4 12.01 -14.40 23.00
CA GLU A 4 12.14 -12.98 23.36
C GLU A 4 11.48 -12.02 22.36
N HIS A 5 11.06 -12.51 21.19
CA HIS A 5 10.37 -11.69 20.18
C HIS A 5 8.88 -11.49 20.47
N ILE A 6 8.32 -12.19 21.47
CA ILE A 6 6.89 -12.18 21.77
C ILE A 6 6.64 -12.01 23.27
N THR A 7 5.79 -11.04 23.62
CA THR A 7 5.27 -10.85 24.98
C THR A 7 3.76 -11.06 24.97
N ILE A 8 3.24 -11.74 25.99
CA ILE A 8 1.81 -12.07 26.09
C ILE A 8 1.19 -11.22 27.19
N LYS A 9 0.05 -10.57 26.91
CA LYS A 9 -0.76 -9.83 27.89
C LYS A 9 -2.23 -10.18 27.70
N GLY A 10 -2.76 -11.06 28.54
CA GLY A 10 -4.14 -11.53 28.43
C GLY A 10 -4.42 -12.22 27.09
N ASP A 11 -5.37 -11.71 26.32
CA ASP A 11 -5.75 -12.22 24.99
C ASP A 11 -4.86 -11.70 23.84
N THR A 12 -3.77 -11.00 24.17
CA THR A 12 -3.01 -10.19 23.23
C THR A 12 -1.55 -10.62 23.14
N LEU A 13 -1.06 -10.80 21.91
CA LEU A 13 0.33 -11.05 21.56
C LEU A 13 0.99 -9.75 21.10
N HIS A 14 2.06 -9.36 21.78
CA HIS A 14 2.94 -8.26 21.38
C HIS A 14 4.19 -8.84 20.74
N PHE A 15 4.44 -8.48 19.50
CA PHE A 15 5.64 -8.89 18.78
C PHE A 15 6.58 -7.71 18.66
N ASP A 16 7.87 -7.93 18.93
CA ASP A 16 8.94 -6.97 18.69
C ASP A 16 10.21 -7.71 18.23
N PHE A 17 10.55 -7.57 16.96
CA PHE A 17 11.78 -8.13 16.41
C PHE A 17 12.25 -7.41 15.14
N LEU A 18 13.51 -7.61 14.77
CA LEU A 18 14.04 -7.15 13.49
C LEU A 18 13.75 -8.20 12.40
N GLY A 19 13.03 -7.77 11.37
CA GLY A 19 12.71 -8.62 10.21
C GLY A 19 13.76 -8.55 9.12
N LYS A 20 13.31 -8.79 7.88
CA LYS A 20 14.14 -8.67 6.68
C LYS A 20 14.73 -7.25 6.58
N ASP A 21 15.99 -7.17 6.14
CA ASP A 21 16.70 -5.90 5.94
C ASP A 21 16.80 -5.07 7.25
N CYS A 22 16.81 -5.75 8.41
CA CYS A 22 16.83 -5.17 9.77
C CYS A 22 15.68 -4.18 10.05
N VAL A 23 14.55 -4.33 9.37
CA VAL A 23 13.37 -3.48 9.59
C VAL A 23 12.62 -3.96 10.83
N LYS A 24 12.45 -3.08 11.83
CA LYS A 24 11.67 -3.37 13.04
C LYS A 24 10.23 -3.77 12.68
N TRP A 25 9.78 -4.89 13.23
CA TRP A 25 8.41 -5.37 13.15
C TRP A 25 7.83 -5.39 14.56
N GLU A 26 7.06 -4.36 14.86
CA GLU A 26 6.41 -4.19 16.15
C GLU A 26 4.89 -4.18 15.92
N LYS A 27 4.19 -5.19 16.41
CA LYS A 27 2.72 -5.31 16.27
C LYS A 27 2.09 -5.97 17.48
N THR A 28 0.92 -5.47 17.81
CA THR A 28 0.06 -6.03 18.85
C THR A 28 -1.16 -6.66 18.18
N VAL A 29 -1.44 -7.93 18.48
CA VAL A 29 -2.51 -8.69 17.83
C VAL A 29 -3.27 -9.50 18.88
N LYS A 30 -4.59 -9.33 18.93
CA LYS A 30 -5.46 -10.22 19.70
C LYS A 30 -5.47 -11.61 19.08
N ALA A 31 -5.32 -12.64 19.90
CA ALA A 31 -5.27 -14.02 19.42
C ALA A 31 -6.30 -14.90 20.15
N PRO A 32 -6.84 -15.93 19.48
CA PRO A 32 -7.75 -16.88 20.13
C PRO A 32 -7.10 -17.57 21.33
N PRO A 33 -7.87 -17.97 22.37
CA PRO A 33 -7.32 -18.61 23.57
C PRO A 33 -6.44 -19.83 23.28
N ALA A 34 -6.78 -20.62 22.26
CA ALA A 34 -5.96 -21.77 21.85
C ALA A 34 -4.57 -21.34 21.34
N VAL A 35 -4.49 -20.22 20.61
CA VAL A 35 -3.20 -19.68 20.13
C VAL A 35 -2.40 -19.15 21.30
N ILE A 36 -3.02 -18.41 22.23
CA ILE A 36 -2.34 -17.91 23.44
C ILE A 36 -1.73 -19.07 24.22
N ARG A 37 -2.51 -20.10 24.54
CA ARG A 37 -2.02 -21.30 25.26
C ARG A 37 -0.86 -21.98 24.54
N ASN A 38 -0.94 -22.13 23.21
CA ASN A 38 0.13 -22.77 22.44
C ASN A 38 1.41 -21.92 22.44
N VAL A 39 1.30 -20.61 22.25
CA VAL A 39 2.47 -19.71 22.26
C VAL A 39 3.09 -19.64 23.66
N GLU A 40 2.28 -19.56 24.72
CA GLU A 40 2.77 -19.66 26.10
C GLU A 40 3.53 -20.96 26.35
N HIS A 41 2.97 -22.08 25.90
CA HIS A 41 3.63 -23.38 25.99
C HIS A 41 4.96 -23.37 25.24
N TYR A 42 5.00 -22.86 24.01
CA TYR A 42 6.24 -22.82 23.23
C TYR A 42 7.30 -21.91 23.86
N ILE A 43 6.94 -20.72 24.34
CA ILE A 43 7.87 -19.80 25.02
C ILE A 43 8.55 -20.48 26.22
N LYS A 44 7.80 -21.25 27.01
CA LYS A 44 8.32 -21.93 28.21
C LYS A 44 9.21 -23.14 27.90
N ASN A 45 8.98 -23.80 26.77
CA ASN A 45 9.62 -25.09 26.47
C ASN A 45 10.70 -25.00 25.38
N SER A 46 10.75 -23.93 24.60
CA SER A 46 11.79 -23.74 23.58
C SER A 46 13.06 -23.11 24.15
N LYS A 47 14.22 -23.51 23.62
CA LYS A 47 15.53 -22.94 23.99
C LYS A 47 15.96 -21.83 23.04
N GLU A 48 15.97 -22.10 21.74
CA GLU A 48 16.52 -21.17 20.74
C GLU A 48 15.48 -20.60 19.77
N HIS A 49 14.49 -21.40 19.38
CA HIS A 49 13.50 -21.03 18.39
C HIS A 49 12.11 -21.31 18.92
N LEU A 50 11.19 -20.34 18.76
CA LEU A 50 9.82 -20.50 19.27
C LEU A 50 9.11 -21.72 18.67
N PHE A 51 9.41 -22.08 17.42
CA PHE A 51 8.81 -23.21 16.73
C PHE A 51 9.87 -24.28 16.43
N GLU A 52 10.37 -24.93 17.48
CA GLU A 52 11.34 -26.02 17.34
C GLU A 52 10.77 -27.16 16.49
N GLY A 53 11.59 -27.73 15.62
CA GLY A 53 11.16 -28.78 14.70
C GLY A 53 10.27 -28.31 13.54
N VAL A 54 9.91 -27.02 13.45
CA VAL A 54 9.14 -26.46 12.33
C VAL A 54 10.01 -25.52 11.51
N ASP A 55 10.26 -25.90 10.26
CA ASP A 55 10.99 -25.07 9.29
C ASP A 55 10.11 -24.64 8.11
N SER A 56 10.63 -23.71 7.30
CA SER A 56 9.93 -23.19 6.12
C SER A 56 9.58 -24.26 5.08
N LYS A 57 10.36 -25.36 4.99
CA LYS A 57 10.09 -26.45 4.04
C LYS A 57 8.90 -27.28 4.51
N LYS A 58 8.83 -27.61 5.81
CA LYS A 58 7.69 -28.32 6.41
C LYS A 58 6.40 -27.53 6.26
N VAL A 59 6.43 -26.22 6.55
CA VAL A 59 5.28 -25.33 6.35
C VAL A 59 4.86 -25.30 4.88
N SER A 60 5.81 -25.16 3.95
CA SER A 60 5.48 -25.11 2.52
C SER A 60 4.91 -26.43 2.00
N ARG A 61 5.41 -27.57 2.49
CA ARG A 61 4.87 -28.90 2.18
C ARG A 61 3.42 -29.03 2.66
N PHE A 62 3.18 -28.71 3.93
CA PHE A 62 1.84 -28.74 4.51
C PHE A 62 0.84 -27.86 3.72
N LEU A 63 1.27 -26.66 3.32
CA LEU A 63 0.42 -25.77 2.52
C LEU A 63 0.16 -26.33 1.11
N SER A 64 1.18 -26.91 0.47
CA SER A 64 1.07 -27.49 -0.87
C SER A 64 0.15 -28.71 -0.91
N GLU A 65 0.09 -29.48 0.17
CA GLU A 65 -0.86 -30.59 0.33
C GLU A 65 -2.32 -30.11 0.36
N LYS A 66 -2.57 -28.90 0.88
CA LYS A 66 -3.91 -28.31 0.93
C LYS A 66 -4.31 -27.64 -0.38
N MET A 67 -3.36 -27.12 -1.13
CA MET A 67 -3.58 -26.51 -2.44
C MET A 67 -2.28 -26.50 -3.23
N LEU A 68 -2.32 -27.08 -4.44
CA LEU A 68 -1.15 -27.12 -5.32
C LEU A 68 -0.59 -25.72 -5.56
N GLY A 69 0.71 -25.54 -5.33
CA GLY A 69 1.41 -24.26 -5.50
C GLY A 69 1.22 -23.25 -4.36
N LEU A 70 0.46 -23.58 -3.31
CA LEU A 70 0.30 -22.71 -2.15
C LEU A 70 1.57 -22.67 -1.29
N THR A 71 2.07 -21.46 -1.03
CA THR A 71 3.22 -21.22 -0.16
C THR A 71 2.95 -20.05 0.78
N ALA A 72 3.77 -19.88 1.82
CA ALA A 72 3.67 -18.74 2.74
C ALA A 72 3.76 -17.37 2.01
N LYS A 73 4.51 -17.30 0.89
CA LYS A 73 4.63 -16.08 0.09
C LYS A 73 3.33 -15.72 -0.62
N VAL A 74 2.53 -16.71 -1.04
CA VAL A 74 1.23 -16.49 -1.68
C VAL A 74 0.28 -15.73 -0.76
N PHE A 75 0.28 -16.04 0.54
CA PHE A 75 -0.52 -15.30 1.54
C PHE A 75 -0.16 -13.82 1.61
N ARG A 76 1.13 -13.45 1.45
CA ARG A 76 1.54 -12.04 1.40
C ARG A 76 0.95 -11.34 0.18
N THR A 77 1.06 -11.93 -1.00
CA THR A 77 0.50 -11.38 -2.24
C THR A 77 -1.02 -11.28 -2.17
N TRP A 78 -1.69 -12.33 -1.70
CA TRP A 78 -3.13 -12.35 -1.51
C TRP A 78 -3.58 -11.24 -0.56
N ARG A 79 -2.95 -11.13 0.63
CA ARG A 79 -3.30 -10.11 1.62
C ARG A 79 -3.09 -8.70 1.08
N CYS A 80 -1.96 -8.43 0.42
CA CYS A 80 -1.68 -7.14 -0.20
C CYS A 80 -2.67 -6.79 -1.32
N THR A 81 -3.00 -7.76 -2.17
CA THR A 81 -3.98 -7.59 -3.26
C THR A 81 -5.40 -7.42 -2.74
N LYS A 82 -5.78 -8.13 -1.67
CA LYS A 82 -7.07 -7.96 -1.01
C LYS A 82 -7.18 -6.57 -0.40
N THR A 83 -6.17 -6.13 0.35
CA THR A 83 -6.11 -4.79 0.93
C THR A 83 -6.24 -3.72 -0.14
N VAL A 84 -5.49 -3.78 -1.25
CA VAL A 84 -5.61 -2.73 -2.27
C VAL A 84 -7.01 -2.68 -2.87
N LYS A 85 -7.66 -3.83 -3.12
CA LYS A 85 -9.02 -3.88 -3.66
C LYS A 85 -10.02 -3.24 -2.70
N GLU A 86 -9.91 -3.54 -1.40
CA GLU A 86 -10.77 -2.97 -0.36
C GLU A 86 -10.59 -1.46 -0.25
N GLU A 87 -9.34 -0.97 -0.23
CA GLU A 87 -9.07 0.47 -0.10
C GLU A 87 -9.47 1.26 -1.35
N LEU A 88 -9.26 0.69 -2.55
CA LEU A 88 -9.76 1.28 -3.79
C LEU A 88 -11.30 1.33 -3.81
N ALA A 89 -11.98 0.31 -3.27
CA ALA A 89 -13.44 0.32 -3.15
C ALA A 89 -13.94 1.37 -2.13
N LYS A 90 -13.25 1.52 -1.00
CA LYS A 90 -13.58 2.51 0.05
C LYS A 90 -13.31 3.96 -0.37
N SER A 91 -12.40 4.18 -1.32
CA SER A 91 -11.99 5.52 -1.74
C SER A 91 -13.12 6.42 -2.23
N GLY A 92 -14.23 5.85 -2.71
CA GLY A 92 -15.35 6.60 -3.27
C GLY A 92 -15.07 7.23 -4.64
N ALA A 93 -13.86 7.09 -5.20
CA ALA A 93 -13.50 7.69 -6.48
C ALA A 93 -14.45 7.27 -7.62
N THR A 94 -14.86 8.24 -8.41
CA THR A 94 -15.85 8.17 -9.49
C THR A 94 -15.22 8.54 -10.83
N LYS A 95 -15.99 8.47 -11.93
CA LYS A 95 -15.47 8.82 -13.26
C LYS A 95 -15.33 10.33 -13.42
N GLU A 96 -16.16 11.09 -12.72
CA GLU A 96 -16.27 12.54 -12.73
C GLU A 96 -15.09 13.19 -12.00
N ASP A 97 -14.45 12.45 -11.09
CA ASP A 97 -13.32 12.96 -10.33
C ASP A 97 -12.13 13.34 -11.21
N PRO A 98 -11.45 14.45 -10.88
CA PRO A 98 -10.22 14.82 -11.53
C PRO A 98 -9.14 13.74 -11.41
N VAL A 99 -8.28 13.67 -12.43
CA VAL A 99 -7.17 12.70 -12.50
C VAL A 99 -6.27 12.73 -11.26
N TYR A 100 -6.04 13.92 -10.66
CA TYR A 100 -5.19 14.04 -9.48
C TYR A 100 -5.84 13.46 -8.22
N VAL A 101 -7.18 13.51 -8.09
CA VAL A 101 -7.95 12.88 -7.00
C VAL A 101 -7.87 11.37 -7.13
N LYS A 102 -8.15 10.82 -8.33
CA LYS A 102 -7.98 9.39 -8.62
C LYS A 102 -6.56 8.92 -8.32
N THR A 103 -5.55 9.69 -8.73
CA THR A 103 -4.13 9.37 -8.44
C THR A 103 -3.84 9.35 -6.95
N PHE A 104 -4.38 10.29 -6.18
CA PHE A 104 -4.26 10.33 -4.73
C PHE A 104 -4.82 9.05 -4.10
N HIS A 105 -6.06 8.68 -4.43
CA HIS A 105 -6.68 7.45 -3.91
C HIS A 105 -5.91 6.18 -4.28
N ALA A 106 -5.42 6.07 -5.53
CA ALA A 106 -4.58 4.95 -5.94
C ALA A 106 -3.30 4.84 -5.10
N LYS A 107 -2.67 5.97 -4.78
CA LYS A 107 -1.46 5.99 -3.93
C LYS A 107 -1.76 5.73 -2.46
N MET A 108 -2.90 6.21 -1.94
CA MET A 108 -3.34 5.93 -0.57
C MET A 108 -3.68 4.45 -0.37
N ALA A 109 -4.33 3.82 -1.36
CA ALA A 109 -4.53 2.37 -1.35
C ALA A 109 -3.20 1.60 -1.32
N ASN A 110 -2.20 2.03 -2.10
CA ASN A 110 -0.87 1.44 -2.05
C ASN A 110 -0.14 1.68 -0.71
N LEU A 111 -0.33 2.85 -0.09
CA LEU A 111 0.18 3.14 1.25
C LEU A 111 -0.36 2.12 2.25
N LYS A 112 -1.67 1.85 2.22
CA LYS A 112 -2.25 0.85 3.12
C LYS A 112 -1.65 -0.53 2.93
N VAL A 113 -1.34 -0.91 1.69
CA VAL A 113 -0.62 -2.15 1.40
C VAL A 113 0.79 -2.13 2.00
N ALA A 114 1.52 -1.02 1.88
CA ALA A 114 2.86 -0.89 2.45
C ALA A 114 2.86 -1.01 3.99
N GLU A 115 1.85 -0.46 4.67
CA GLU A 115 1.64 -0.63 6.12
C GLU A 115 1.38 -2.09 6.50
N VAL A 116 0.46 -2.73 5.79
CA VAL A 116 0.07 -4.14 5.98
C VAL A 116 1.27 -5.06 5.80
N ALA A 117 2.13 -4.77 4.82
CA ALA A 117 3.33 -5.53 4.49
C ALA A 117 4.60 -5.11 5.27
N ASN A 118 4.51 -4.09 6.13
CA ASN A 118 5.62 -3.49 6.88
C ASN A 118 6.79 -3.02 5.98
N HIS A 119 6.49 -2.46 4.81
CA HIS A 119 7.51 -1.91 3.91
C HIS A 119 7.95 -0.52 4.38
N LYS A 120 8.66 -0.46 5.51
CA LYS A 120 9.21 0.79 6.03
C LYS A 120 10.44 1.25 5.23
N ARG A 121 10.74 2.54 5.32
CA ARG A 121 11.97 3.14 4.81
C ARG A 121 12.58 4.06 5.86
N LYS A 122 13.88 4.31 5.74
CA LYS A 122 14.53 5.41 6.46
C LYS A 122 13.93 6.73 6.00
N ILE A 123 13.56 7.58 6.97
CA ILE A 123 13.07 8.93 6.70
C ILE A 123 14.24 9.73 6.11
N PRO A 124 14.08 10.36 4.94
CA PRO A 124 15.10 11.24 4.38
C PRO A 124 15.42 12.39 5.35
N PRO A 125 16.70 12.77 5.54
CA PRO A 125 17.06 13.83 6.48
C PRO A 125 16.43 15.18 6.14
N ASN A 126 16.21 15.46 4.85
CA ASN A 126 15.58 16.68 4.36
C ASN A 126 14.04 16.60 4.26
N PHE A 127 13.41 15.59 4.87
CA PHE A 127 11.97 15.38 4.73
C PHE A 127 11.17 16.57 5.27
N ASP A 128 11.47 17.01 6.49
CA ASP A 128 10.71 18.07 7.16
C ASP A 128 10.90 19.42 6.45
N ASP A 129 12.12 19.75 6.00
CA ASP A 129 12.38 20.95 5.18
C ASP A 129 11.60 20.95 3.86
N ARG A 130 11.52 19.79 3.20
CA ARG A 130 10.78 19.65 1.94
C ARG A 130 9.28 19.77 2.16
N LEU A 131 8.78 19.26 3.28
CA LEU A 131 7.37 19.38 3.64
C LEU A 131 7.02 20.83 3.96
N ALA A 132 7.83 21.51 4.79
CA ALA A 132 7.66 22.91 5.14
C ALA A 132 7.65 23.82 3.89
N LYS A 133 8.52 23.57 2.92
CA LYS A 133 8.52 24.31 1.63
C LYS A 133 7.22 24.12 0.84
N LYS A 134 6.64 22.91 0.84
CA LYS A 134 5.35 22.65 0.18
C LYS A 134 4.21 23.37 0.90
N GLU A 135 4.20 23.33 2.23
CA GLU A 135 3.19 24.00 3.06
C GLU A 135 3.25 25.52 2.94
N ALA A 136 4.45 26.11 2.95
CA ALA A 136 4.62 27.55 2.72
C ALA A 136 4.08 27.97 1.35
N LYS A 137 4.38 27.21 0.30
CA LYS A 137 3.86 27.45 -1.05
C LYS A 137 2.34 27.29 -1.13
N LEU A 138 1.76 26.35 -0.38
CA LEU A 138 0.32 26.21 -0.28
C LEU A 138 -0.32 27.45 0.35
N LYS A 139 0.22 27.93 1.49
CA LYS A 139 -0.26 29.15 2.17
C LYS A 139 -0.18 30.37 1.26
N GLU A 140 0.90 30.50 0.49
CA GLU A 140 1.04 31.58 -0.49
C GLU A 140 -0.06 31.51 -1.57
N MET A 141 -0.32 30.32 -2.12
CA MET A 141 -1.40 30.15 -3.11
C MET A 141 -2.79 30.43 -2.51
N GLU A 142 -3.02 30.07 -1.25
CA GLU A 142 -4.27 30.36 -0.53
C GLU A 142 -4.46 31.87 -0.29
N ALA A 143 -3.40 32.60 0.08
CA ALA A 143 -3.44 34.05 0.19
C ALA A 143 -3.70 34.73 -1.17
N GLN A 144 -3.06 34.24 -2.24
CA GLN A 144 -3.32 34.72 -3.61
C GLN A 144 -4.75 34.43 -4.06
N LEU A 145 -5.34 33.32 -3.61
CA LEU A 145 -6.73 32.99 -3.91
C LEU A 145 -7.66 34.00 -3.25
N GLU A 146 -7.44 34.30 -1.97
CA GLU A 146 -8.26 35.26 -1.23
C GLU A 146 -8.22 36.65 -1.88
N HIS A 147 -7.02 37.14 -2.22
CA HIS A 147 -6.85 38.41 -2.93
C HIS A 147 -7.56 38.43 -4.29
N LYS A 148 -7.54 37.33 -5.05
CA LYS A 148 -8.24 37.26 -6.35
C LYS A 148 -9.76 37.21 -6.18
N LYS A 149 -10.26 36.60 -5.10
CA LYS A 149 -11.69 36.58 -4.78
C LYS A 149 -12.19 37.98 -4.45
N THR A 150 -11.44 38.74 -3.64
CA THR A 150 -11.80 40.14 -3.32
C THR A 150 -11.77 41.05 -4.54
N GLU A 151 -10.86 40.81 -5.49
CA GLU A 151 -10.79 41.52 -6.77
C GLU A 151 -11.82 41.05 -7.82
N GLY A 152 -12.67 40.06 -7.52
CA GLY A 152 -13.65 39.52 -8.47
C GLY A 152 -13.04 38.82 -9.70
N LYS A 153 -11.77 38.39 -9.63
CA LYS A 153 -11.05 37.73 -10.73
C LYS A 153 -11.39 36.24 -10.79
N LYS A 154 -11.19 35.61 -11.95
CA LYS A 154 -11.38 34.15 -12.12
C LYS A 154 -10.40 33.35 -11.24
N THR A 155 -10.92 32.45 -10.41
CA THR A 155 -10.14 31.67 -9.42
C THR A 155 -10.05 30.17 -9.68
N ALA A 156 -10.92 29.60 -10.52
CA ALA A 156 -11.09 28.14 -10.66
C ALA A 156 -9.77 27.36 -10.89
N SER A 157 -8.86 27.92 -11.71
CA SER A 157 -7.54 27.32 -11.96
C SER A 157 -6.65 27.30 -10.70
N LEU A 158 -6.69 28.36 -9.90
CA LEU A 158 -5.92 28.46 -8.66
C LEU A 158 -6.49 27.53 -7.58
N GLU A 159 -7.82 27.42 -7.50
CA GLU A 159 -8.51 26.49 -6.59
C GLU A 159 -8.11 25.03 -6.89
N THR A 160 -8.11 24.65 -8.16
CA THR A 160 -7.66 23.31 -8.59
C THR A 160 -6.19 23.05 -8.22
N ARG A 161 -5.32 24.07 -8.35
CA ARG A 161 -3.90 23.96 -7.98
C ARG A 161 -3.71 23.80 -6.47
N ILE A 162 -4.50 24.53 -5.68
CA ILE A 162 -4.50 24.44 -4.21
C ILE A 162 -4.95 23.06 -3.77
N GLU A 163 -6.05 22.54 -4.32
CA GLU A 163 -6.55 21.20 -4.01
C GLU A 163 -5.50 20.12 -4.32
N LYS A 164 -4.91 20.18 -5.52
CA LYS A 164 -3.82 19.27 -5.90
C LYS A 164 -2.62 19.36 -4.95
N ALA A 165 -2.26 20.57 -4.50
CA ALA A 165 -1.16 20.77 -3.56
C ALA A 165 -1.49 20.22 -2.16
N ARG A 166 -2.72 20.40 -1.68
CA ARG A 166 -3.20 19.82 -0.41
C ARG A 166 -3.10 18.30 -0.41
N LEU A 167 -3.59 17.64 -1.47
CA LEU A 167 -3.52 16.19 -1.60
C LEU A 167 -2.08 15.67 -1.70
N ASP A 168 -1.19 16.40 -2.38
CA ASP A 168 0.23 16.03 -2.48
C ASP A 168 0.99 16.19 -1.15
N ILE A 169 0.67 17.22 -0.36
CA ILE A 169 1.19 17.40 1.00
C ILE A 169 0.71 16.28 1.90
N ASP A 170 -0.59 15.97 1.88
CA ASP A 170 -1.15 14.90 2.70
C ASP A 170 -0.52 13.55 2.37
N LEU A 171 -0.41 13.22 1.08
CA LEU A 171 0.29 12.02 0.64
C LEU A 171 1.76 12.01 1.08
N THR A 172 2.47 13.13 0.98
CA THR A 172 3.86 13.24 1.42
C THR A 172 3.99 12.93 2.91
N ARG A 173 3.09 13.49 3.73
CA ARG A 173 3.03 13.30 5.18
C ARG A 173 2.72 11.84 5.53
N CYS A 174 1.67 11.26 4.97
CA CYS A 174 1.25 9.89 5.25
C CYS A 174 2.27 8.85 4.76
N THR A 175 3.03 9.15 3.72
CA THR A 175 4.05 8.23 3.17
C THR A 175 5.45 8.42 3.77
N LYS A 176 5.61 9.29 4.78
CA LYS A 176 6.91 9.60 5.43
C LYS A 176 7.75 8.34 5.66
N GLU A 177 7.17 7.35 6.32
CA GLU A 177 7.85 6.14 6.77
C GLU A 177 7.77 4.94 5.83
N TYR A 178 7.06 5.03 4.69
CA TYR A 178 6.71 3.86 3.88
C TYR A 178 7.30 3.87 2.46
N ASN A 179 7.74 2.70 2.01
CA ASN A 179 8.19 2.45 0.63
C ASN A 179 7.06 1.88 -0.22
N LEU A 180 6.42 2.75 -0.99
CA LEU A 180 5.33 2.41 -1.92
C LEU A 180 5.78 1.61 -3.15
N GLY A 181 7.07 1.69 -3.52
CA GLY A 181 7.60 1.03 -4.71
C GLY A 181 7.66 -0.49 -4.53
N THR A 182 8.04 -0.95 -3.33
CA THR A 182 8.17 -2.37 -3.01
C THR A 182 6.82 -3.09 -3.09
N SER A 183 5.77 -2.53 -2.47
CA SER A 183 4.41 -3.09 -2.53
C SER A 183 3.90 -3.13 -3.97
N LEU A 184 4.00 -2.01 -4.69
CA LEU A 184 3.49 -1.87 -6.04
C LEU A 184 4.17 -2.80 -7.05
N LYS A 185 5.48 -3.02 -6.91
CA LYS A 185 6.27 -3.83 -7.86
C LYS A 185 6.06 -5.33 -7.69
N SER A 186 5.84 -5.81 -6.46
CA SER A 186 6.06 -7.24 -6.16
C SER A 186 4.97 -7.93 -5.33
N TYR A 187 4.05 -7.19 -4.71
CA TYR A 187 3.08 -7.76 -3.76
C TYR A 187 1.63 -7.53 -4.16
N ILE A 188 1.38 -6.61 -5.09
CA ILE A 188 0.05 -6.32 -5.60
C ILE A 188 -0.08 -6.96 -6.98
N ASP A 189 -1.15 -7.72 -7.19
CA ASP A 189 -1.60 -8.11 -8.52
C ASP A 189 -2.04 -6.85 -9.29
N PRO A 190 -1.37 -6.50 -10.42
CA PRO A 190 -1.69 -5.31 -11.20
C PRO A 190 -3.15 -5.30 -11.72
N MET A 191 -3.80 -6.47 -11.85
CA MET A 191 -5.19 -6.54 -12.26
C MET A 191 -6.16 -5.86 -11.28
N ALA A 192 -5.78 -5.71 -10.01
CA ALA A 192 -6.56 -4.93 -9.06
C ALA A 192 -6.69 -3.45 -9.49
N TYR A 193 -5.58 -2.84 -9.90
CA TYR A 193 -5.57 -1.48 -10.43
C TYR A 193 -6.21 -1.39 -11.81
N VAL A 194 -6.01 -2.39 -12.69
CA VAL A 194 -6.68 -2.43 -14.01
C VAL A 194 -8.19 -2.41 -13.88
N LYS A 195 -8.75 -3.26 -13.02
CA LYS A 195 -10.21 -3.32 -12.79
C LYS A 195 -10.76 -2.01 -12.22
N TRP A 196 -10.08 -1.46 -11.21
CA TRP A 196 -10.49 -0.18 -10.64
C TRP A 196 -10.38 0.97 -11.65
N ALA A 197 -9.27 1.05 -12.38
CA ALA A 197 -9.04 2.10 -13.38
C ALA A 197 -10.06 2.05 -14.53
N ARG A 198 -10.50 0.86 -14.96
CA ARG A 198 -11.61 0.70 -15.91
C ARG A 198 -12.92 1.25 -15.33
N LYS A 199 -13.20 1.00 -14.06
CA LYS A 199 -14.43 1.47 -13.39
C LYS A 199 -14.49 3.00 -13.28
N VAL A 200 -13.37 3.64 -12.93
CA VAL A 200 -13.32 5.09 -12.68
C VAL A 200 -12.76 5.91 -13.85
N ASP A 201 -12.60 5.29 -15.03
CA ASP A 201 -11.92 5.89 -16.19
C ASP A 201 -10.62 6.62 -15.83
N PHE A 202 -9.68 5.84 -15.28
CA PHE A 202 -8.36 6.34 -14.87
C PHE A 202 -7.27 5.82 -15.80
N ASP A 203 -6.40 6.72 -16.23
CA ASP A 203 -5.24 6.39 -17.02
C ASP A 203 -4.09 5.89 -16.13
N LEU A 204 -3.84 4.58 -16.19
CA LEU A 204 -2.78 3.92 -15.43
C LEU A 204 -1.37 4.33 -15.85
N GLU A 205 -1.18 4.97 -17.00
CA GLU A 205 0.13 5.54 -17.36
C GLU A 205 0.55 6.69 -16.45
N LYS A 206 -0.43 7.40 -15.88
CA LYS A 206 -0.21 8.47 -14.91
C LYS A 206 0.13 7.96 -13.51
N PHE A 207 -0.06 6.65 -13.27
CA PHE A 207 0.20 6.01 -11.98
C PHE A 207 1.44 5.12 -12.01
N TYR A 208 1.57 4.24 -13.01
CA TYR A 208 2.71 3.35 -13.13
C TYR A 208 3.90 4.02 -13.82
N PRO A 209 5.09 4.04 -13.20
CA PRO A 209 6.33 4.41 -13.89
C PRO A 209 6.58 3.52 -15.12
N ALA A 210 7.31 4.04 -16.11
CA ALA A 210 7.59 3.34 -17.37
C ALA A 210 8.16 1.91 -17.17
N THR A 211 9.03 1.73 -16.17
CA THR A 211 9.61 0.43 -15.82
C THR A 211 8.57 -0.57 -15.32
N LEU A 212 7.59 -0.12 -14.53
CA LEU A 212 6.49 -0.97 -14.07
C LEU A 212 5.46 -1.21 -15.16
N ARG A 213 5.22 -0.23 -16.05
CA ARG A 213 4.39 -0.45 -17.25
C ARG A 213 4.96 -1.55 -18.13
N LYS A 214 6.27 -1.54 -18.39
CA LYS A 214 6.96 -2.62 -19.13
C LYS A 214 6.84 -3.96 -18.42
N LYS A 215 7.02 -4.00 -17.10
CA LYS A 215 6.90 -5.23 -16.30
C LYS A 215 5.49 -5.82 -16.33
N PHE A 216 4.46 -4.96 -16.29
CA PHE A 216 3.06 -5.35 -16.22
C PHE A 216 2.34 -5.20 -17.56
N SER A 217 3.07 -5.21 -18.67
CA SER A 217 2.50 -5.03 -20.01
C SER A 217 1.38 -6.03 -20.28
N TRP A 218 1.56 -7.29 -19.89
CA TRP A 218 0.56 -8.35 -20.00
C TRP A 218 -0.79 -8.03 -19.33
N ALA A 219 -0.79 -7.22 -18.26
CA ALA A 219 -2.00 -6.80 -17.55
C ALA A 219 -2.55 -5.48 -18.08
N LEU A 220 -1.66 -4.54 -18.46
CA LEU A 220 -2.03 -3.18 -18.85
C LEU A 220 -2.46 -3.06 -20.33
N GLN A 221 -1.98 -3.95 -21.20
CA GLN A 221 -2.26 -3.93 -22.64
C GLN A 221 -3.67 -4.43 -23.01
N GLY A 222 -4.47 -4.91 -22.05
CA GLY A 222 -5.81 -5.45 -22.31
C GLY A 222 -6.77 -4.48 -23.03
N LYS A 223 -6.50 -3.15 -23.04
CA LYS A 223 -7.26 -2.18 -23.84
C LYS A 223 -6.96 -2.24 -25.35
N LYS A 224 -5.74 -2.62 -25.76
CA LYS A 224 -5.35 -2.61 -27.18
C LYS A 224 -5.91 -3.82 -27.92
N ALA A 225 -5.81 -5.01 -27.32
CA ALA A 225 -6.29 -6.24 -27.94
C ALA A 225 -7.83 -6.28 -28.08
N GLU A 226 -8.59 -5.82 -27.07
CA GLU A 226 -10.07 -5.80 -27.13
C GLU A 226 -10.57 -4.77 -28.18
N ALA A 227 -9.99 -3.56 -28.22
CA ALA A 227 -10.38 -2.52 -29.19
C ALA A 227 -9.89 -2.78 -30.63
N GLU A 228 -8.75 -3.46 -30.82
CA GLU A 228 -8.29 -3.90 -32.15
C GLU A 228 -9.11 -5.09 -32.67
N THR A 229 -9.62 -5.95 -31.79
CA THR A 229 -10.50 -7.08 -32.17
C THR A 229 -11.90 -6.60 -32.54
N GLU A 230 -12.49 -5.66 -31.77
CA GLU A 230 -13.79 -5.05 -32.10
C GLU A 230 -13.74 -4.23 -33.41
N ARG A 231 -12.61 -3.60 -33.74
CA ARG A 231 -12.41 -2.92 -35.03
C ARG A 231 -12.10 -3.84 -36.20
N ALA A 232 -11.61 -5.06 -35.95
CA ALA A 232 -11.35 -6.05 -36.99
C ALA A 232 -12.57 -6.94 -37.29
N THR A 233 -13.63 -6.84 -36.47
CA THR A 233 -14.87 -7.62 -36.59
C THR A 233 -16.10 -6.78 -36.91
N ALA A 234 -15.94 -5.46 -37.08
CA ALA A 234 -16.94 -4.51 -37.58
C ALA A 234 -16.56 -4.04 -38.98
#